data_AF-U2HRN2-F1
#
_entry.id   AF-U2HRN2-F1
#
_cell.length_a   1.000
_cell.length_b   1.000
_cell.length_c   1.000
_cell.angle_alpha   90.00
_cell.angle_beta   90.00
_cell.angle_gamma   90.00
#
_symmetry.space_group_name_H-M   'P 1'
#
loop_
_entity.id
_entity.type
_entity.pdbx_description
1 polymer ?
#
loop_
_entity_poly.entity_id
_entity_poly.type
_entity_poly.pdbx_seq_one_letter_code
_entity_poly.pdbx_strand_id
1 'polypeptide(L)' 'MSIDELKEALLNKEYPERVKISSDQVVVDVQKFLEIQFLECELWKKKDITKCPGHLRLVKFYQATNPTNQNTEQA' A
#
# COMPACT_ATOMS: atom_id res chain seq x y z
N MET A 1 -1.14 -1.83 -9.97
CA MET A 1 0.22 -2.10 -9.46
C MET A 1 0.33 -3.56 -9.06
N SER A 2 1.37 -4.24 -9.50
CA SER A 2 1.78 -5.56 -9.02
C SER A 2 2.41 -5.47 -7.62
N ILE A 3 2.67 -6.62 -6.99
CA ILE A 3 3.39 -6.66 -5.71
C ILE A 3 4.82 -6.13 -5.88
N ASP A 4 5.50 -6.51 -6.96
CA ASP A 4 6.90 -6.13 -7.19
C ASP A 4 7.04 -4.62 -7.39
N GLU A 5 6.13 -4.00 -8.16
CA GLU A 5 6.06 -2.54 -8.30
C GLU A 5 5.82 -1.85 -6.95
N LEU A 6 4.97 -2.41 -6.10
CA LEU A 6 4.73 -1.89 -4.75
C LEU A 6 5.96 -2.07 -3.85
N LYS A 7 6.68 -3.19 -3.95
CA LYS A 7 7.92 -3.42 -3.18
C LYS A 7 8.98 -2.40 -3.56
N GLU A 8 9.25 -2.21 -4.85
CA GLU A 8 10.22 -1.21 -5.31
C GLU A 8 9.79 0.23 -4.95
N ALA A 9 8.49 0.51 -5.06
CA ALA A 9 7.97 1.84 -4.78
C ALA A 9 7.88 2.16 -3.29
N LEU A 10 7.72 1.16 -2.42
CA LEU A 10 7.44 1.36 -1.01
C LEU A 10 8.59 1.01 -0.07
N LEU A 11 9.44 0.05 -0.43
CA LEU A 11 10.59 -0.35 0.40
C LEU A 11 11.75 0.64 0.23
N ASN A 12 12.61 0.71 1.26
CA ASN A 12 13.78 1.59 1.31
C ASN A 12 13.48 3.10 1.19
N LYS A 13 12.27 3.52 1.56
CA LYS A 13 11.87 4.92 1.67
C LYS A 13 11.59 5.29 3.11
N GLU A 14 11.86 6.54 3.44
CA GLU A 14 11.43 7.13 4.70
C GLU A 14 10.03 7.71 4.57
N TYR A 15 9.21 7.49 5.59
CA TYR A 15 7.82 7.93 5.63
C TYR A 15 7.59 8.76 6.90
N PRO A 16 6.61 9.68 6.88
CA PRO A 16 6.22 10.38 8.08
C PRO A 16 5.69 9.40 9.13
N GLU A 17 5.81 9.78 10.40
CA GLU A 17 5.35 8.99 11.55
C GLU A 17 3.88 8.56 11.43
N ARG A 18 3.06 9.34 10.71
CA ARG A 18 1.65 9.04 10.47
C ARG A 18 1.29 9.26 9.01
N VAL A 19 0.82 8.22 8.34
CA VAL A 19 0.31 8.26 6.97
C VAL A 19 -1.19 7.98 6.97
N LYS A 20 -2.00 8.96 6.58
CA LYS A 20 -3.44 8.78 6.43
C LYS A 20 -3.75 8.14 5.07
N ILE A 21 -4.23 6.90 5.08
CA ILE A 21 -4.50 6.13 3.85
C ILE A 21 -5.99 6.12 3.46
N SER A 22 -6.87 6.57 4.34
CA SER A 22 -8.31 6.79 4.09
C SER A 22 -8.88 7.73 5.15
N SER A 23 -10.17 8.09 5.04
CA SER A 23 -10.83 9.01 5.98
C SER A 23 -10.77 8.53 7.43
N ASP A 24 -10.82 7.22 7.64
CA ASP A 24 -10.89 6.51 8.92
C ASP A 24 -9.61 5.76 9.31
N GLN A 25 -8.63 5.61 8.40
CA GLN A 25 -7.40 4.84 8.68
C GLN A 25 -6.12 5.68 8.60
N VAL A 26 -5.31 5.54 9.65
CA VAL A 26 -3.96 6.11 9.76
C VAL A 26 -2.98 5.00 10.09
N VAL A 27 -1.89 4.94 9.32
CA VAL A 27 -0.74 4.09 9.58
C VAL A 27 0.24 4.85 10.46
N VAL A 28 0.52 4.34 11.65
CA VAL A 28 1.44 4.95 12.64
C VAL A 28 2.79 4.23 12.74
N ASP A 29 2.85 2.99 12.26
CA ASP A 29 4.06 2.18 12.21
C ASP A 29 4.20 1.64 10.80
N VAL A 30 4.88 2.44 9.95
CA VAL A 30 4.96 2.18 8.52
C VAL A 30 5.74 0.90 8.22
N GLN A 31 6.85 0.69 8.91
CA GLN A 31 7.70 -0.47 8.67
C GLN A 31 6.93 -1.77 8.96
N LYS A 32 6.29 -1.85 10.13
CA LYS A 32 5.48 -3.00 10.51
C LYS A 32 4.25 -3.16 9.62
N PHE A 33 3.62 -2.05 9.22
CA PHE A 33 2.50 -2.08 8.29
C PHE A 33 2.91 -2.68 6.94
N LEU A 34 4.00 -2.20 6.32
CA LEU A 34 4.48 -2.72 5.04
C LEU A 34 4.81 -4.21 5.14
N GLU A 35 5.52 -4.63 6.20
CA GLU A 35 5.84 -6.04 6.45
C GLU A 35 4.58 -6.91 6.51
N ILE A 36 3.59 -6.53 7.33
CA ILE A 36 2.33 -7.27 7.47
C ILE A 36 1.58 -7.33 6.13
N GLN A 37 1.49 -6.21 5.40
CA GLN A 37 0.72 -6.21 4.16
C GLN A 37 1.39 -6.98 3.03
N PHE A 38 2.71 -6.99 2.94
CA PHE A 38 3.42 -7.85 2.00
C PHE A 38 3.30 -9.33 2.39
N LEU A 39 3.37 -9.66 3.68
CA LEU A 39 3.15 -11.02 4.17
C LEU A 39 1.73 -11.52 3.84
N GLU A 40 0.70 -10.69 4.05
CA GLU A 40 -0.68 -11.01 3.64
C GLU A 40 -0.78 -11.28 2.13
N CYS A 41 -0.05 -10.52 1.31
CA CYS A 41 0.01 -10.75 -0.14
C CYS A 41 0.70 -12.07 -0.50
N GLU A 42 1.77 -12.43 0.19
CA GLU A 42 2.51 -13.69 -0.03
C GLU A 42 1.70 -14.91 0.43
N LEU A 43 0.95 -14.78 1.53
CA LEU A 43 0.05 -15.83 2.03
C LEU A 43 -1.26 -15.93 1.24
N TRP A 44 -1.52 -15.00 0.31
CA TRP A 44 -2.75 -14.97 -0.47
C TRP A 44 -2.77 -16.07 -1.53
N LYS A 45 -3.47 -17.16 -1.24
CA LYS A 45 -3.54 -18.34 -2.12
C LYS A 45 -4.46 -18.18 -3.34
N LYS A 46 -5.15 -17.04 -3.50
CA LYS A 46 -6.07 -16.83 -4.63
C LYS A 46 -5.31 -16.22 -5.82
N LYS A 47 -5.76 -16.56 -7.02
CA LYS A 47 -5.14 -16.10 -8.29
C LYS A 47 -5.16 -14.58 -8.47
N ASP A 48 -6.12 -13.89 -7.89
CA ASP A 48 -6.31 -12.46 -8.06
C ASP A 48 -5.81 -11.70 -6.84
N ILE A 49 -4.64 -11.08 -6.98
CA ILE A 49 -4.00 -10.30 -5.92
C ILE A 49 -4.70 -8.97 -5.67
N THR A 50 -5.43 -8.43 -6.66
CA THR A 50 -6.16 -7.15 -6.53
C THR A 50 -7.31 -7.24 -5.52
N LYS A 51 -7.70 -8.47 -5.15
CA LYS A 51 -8.69 -8.77 -4.12
C LYS A 51 -8.08 -9.05 -2.75
N CYS A 52 -6.76 -9.07 -2.63
CA CYS A 52 -6.09 -9.23 -1.34
C CYS A 52 -6.22 -7.93 -0.53
N PRO A 53 -6.74 -7.99 0.71
CA PRO A 53 -6.83 -6.82 1.58
C PRO A 53 -5.48 -6.10 1.77
N GLY A 54 -4.39 -6.87 1.91
CA GLY A 54 -3.05 -6.31 2.02
C GLY A 54 -2.62 -5.55 0.77
N HIS A 55 -2.93 -6.07 -0.41
CA HIS A 55 -2.63 -5.39 -1.68
C HIS A 55 -3.39 -4.07 -1.79
N LEU A 56 -4.69 -4.07 -1.50
CA LEU A 56 -5.52 -2.86 -1.52
C LEU A 56 -5.00 -1.78 -0.56
N ARG A 57 -4.55 -2.19 0.63
CA ARG A 57 -3.97 -1.27 1.62
C ARG A 57 -2.62 -0.72 1.17
N LEU A 58 -1.77 -1.54 0.55
CA LEU A 58 -0.49 -1.10 -0.03
C LEU A 58 -0.71 -0.08 -1.16
N VAL A 59 -1.70 -0.29 -2.02
CA VAL A 59 -2.05 0.68 -3.07
C VAL A 59 -2.50 2.02 -2.47
N LYS A 60 -3.40 1.99 -1.47
CA LYS A 60 -3.83 3.23 -0.78
C LYS A 60 -2.67 3.93 -0.10
N PHE A 61 -1.78 3.17 0.52
CA PHE A 61 -0.57 3.71 1.15
C PHE A 61 0.36 4.35 0.12
N TYR A 62 0.58 3.70 -1.02
CA TYR A 62 1.33 4.25 -2.14
C TYR A 62 0.72 5.56 -2.67
N GLN A 63 -0.60 5.62 -2.82
CA GLN A 63 -1.31 6.84 -3.26
C GLN A 63 -1.19 7.97 -2.24
N ALA A 64 -1.24 7.66 -0.95
CA ALA A 64 -1.10 8.64 0.13
C ALA A 64 0.33 9.19 0.26
N THR A 65 1.33 8.43 -0.20
CA THR A 65 2.75 8.77 -0.05
C THR A 65 3.41 9.25 -1.34
N ASN A 66 2.76 9.05 -2.49
CA ASN A 66 3.19 9.57 -3.79
C ASN A 66 2.12 10.52 -4.35
N PRO A 67 2.17 11.82 -4.03
CA PRO A 67 1.17 12.80 -4.44
C PRO A 67 1.06 12.99 -5.97
N THR A 68 2.00 12.47 -6.76
CA THR A 68 2.00 12.55 -8.23
C THR A 68 0.88 11.73 -8.90
N ASN A 69 0.21 10.80 -8.19
CA ASN A 69 -0.79 9.89 -8.76
C ASN A 69 -2.25 10.19 -8.33
N GLN A 70 -2.55 11.41 -7.85
CA GLN A 70 -3.90 11.80 -7.42
C GLN A 70 -4.88 12.14 -8.58
N ASN A 71 -4.61 11.72 -9.83
CA ASN A 71 -5.38 12.15 -11.02
C ASN A 71 -5.82 11.02 -11.97
N THR A 72 -6.14 9.82 -11.49
CA THR A 72 -6.75 8.78 -12.34
C THR A 72 -7.93 8.07 -11.68
N GLU A 73 -8.94 8.85 -11.31
CA GLU A 73 -10.33 8.38 -11.31
C GLU A 73 -11.24 9.59 -11.53
N GLN A 74 -11.62 9.85 -12.78
CA GLN A 74 -12.95 10.30 -13.25
C GLN A 74 -12.88 10.87 -14.68
N ALA A 75 -13.16 10.01 -15.67
CA ALA A 75 -13.78 10.37 -16.94
C ALA A 75 -14.52 9.14 -17.49
#